data_AF-A0A0D7A7I9-F1
#
_entry.id   AF-A0A0D7A7I9-F1
#
_cell.length_a   1.000
_cell.length_b   1.000
_cell.length_c   1.000
_cell.angle_alpha   90.00
_cell.angle_beta   90.00
_cell.angle_gamma   90.00
#
_symmetry.space_group_name_H-M   'P 1'
#
loop_
_entity.id
_entity.type
_entity.pdbx_description
1 polymer ?
#
loop_
_entity_poly.entity_id
_entity_poly.type
_entity_poly.pdbx_seq_one_letter_code
_entity_poly.pdbx_strand_id
1 'polypeptide(L)'
;VHVPTLYFLVRSLVLWVCIVLQCSDLYPTSPRYEWMRSLGQWSEQQDMQTVCWSTFCSVCAAFCVEAMVKGFERLLGHGLVINPTPNSSPFNLIGYSFLLHVYSSPFVHEHRSFSNLPSRPDKHTCMSIAIPLVELIMFHVLSIVKPMSNHRFWPTAVSSFLSIAVFNLTNLAYLGYHVTFSDTLKQLIDPTDVKPYPIANFAPNVFETLLIFTTASTVLLNAVTQLLLLGKIDKPLVGLGMVYSGRDDGWSFHIPYEEDFGVFLLRVGTASMDATRLRGWGNEVGRISAPDVNTTPKRYGSLLLARDGVVQMIPGIDDVDGGSKHTLKGFYNEIRNVNAATDSAANNDPFRYFINYRWFTELWNFLQAVYEVVVGVLLVGRRPWHSEDTLAESREEMPKTDGNGGLVQDENAHIYRRFLAGDTMSDDEGEGDEW
;
A
#
# COMPACT_ATOMS: atom_id res chain seq x y z
N VAL A 1 -25.77 27.43 3.30
CA VAL A 1 -24.60 27.88 4.12
C VAL A 1 -23.26 27.43 3.54
N HIS A 2 -23.15 26.24 2.96
CA HIS A 2 -21.87 25.74 2.40
C HIS A 2 -21.39 26.41 1.10
N VAL A 3 -22.27 27.05 0.32
CA VAL A 3 -21.93 27.59 -1.01
C VAL A 3 -20.81 28.64 -1.00
N PRO A 4 -20.82 29.66 -0.10
CA PRO A 4 -19.73 30.64 -0.05
C PRO A 4 -18.39 30.03 0.33
N THR A 5 -18.35 29.11 1.31
CA THR A 5 -17.09 28.46 1.71
C THR A 5 -16.57 27.50 0.65
N LEU A 6 -17.47 26.80 -0.06
CA LEU A 6 -17.10 26.01 -1.23
C LEU A 6 -16.48 26.87 -2.32
N TYR A 7 -17.04 28.05 -2.61
CA TYR A 7 -16.47 28.99 -3.58
C TYR A 7 -15.04 29.41 -3.20
N PHE A 8 -14.79 29.74 -1.92
CA PHE A 8 -13.45 30.10 -1.46
C PHE A 8 -12.46 28.93 -1.57
N LEU A 9 -12.87 27.72 -1.19
CA LEU A 9 -12.02 26.52 -1.35
C LEU A 9 -11.68 26.24 -2.82
N VAL A 10 -12.69 26.27 -3.70
CA VAL A 10 -12.49 26.04 -5.14
C VAL A 10 -11.59 27.12 -5.74
N ARG A 11 -11.76 28.38 -5.33
CA ARG A 11 -10.87 29.48 -5.74
C ARG A 11 -9.42 29.22 -5.32
N SER A 12 -9.18 28.79 -4.08
CA SER A 12 -7.84 28.41 -3.61
C SER A 12 -7.29 27.23 -4.41
N LEU A 13 -8.10 26.21 -4.70
CA LEU A 13 -7.66 25.05 -5.50
C LEU A 13 -7.28 25.44 -6.93
N VAL A 14 -8.10 26.24 -7.60
CA VAL A 14 -7.81 26.73 -8.96
C VAL A 14 -6.49 27.48 -8.99
N LEU A 15 -6.22 28.31 -7.98
CA LEU A 15 -4.95 29.01 -7.87
C LEU A 15 -3.78 28.05 -7.65
N TRP A 16 -3.90 27.04 -6.77
CA TRP A 16 -2.86 26.02 -6.56
C TRP A 16 -2.61 25.19 -7.83
N VAL A 17 -3.66 24.83 -8.58
CA VAL A 17 -3.52 24.13 -9.87
C VAL A 17 -2.77 24.98 -10.88
N CYS A 18 -3.07 26.29 -10.96
CA CYS A 18 -2.33 27.20 -11.82
C CYS A 18 -0.84 27.28 -11.43
N ILE A 19 -0.55 27.40 -10.13
CA ILE A 19 0.83 27.41 -9.62
C ILE A 19 1.55 26.10 -9.95
N VAL A 20 0.91 24.94 -9.74
CA VAL A 20 1.50 23.63 -10.07
C VAL A 20 1.83 23.54 -11.56
N LEU A 21 0.90 23.97 -12.44
CA LEU A 21 1.13 23.98 -13.88
C LEU A 21 2.24 24.96 -14.30
N GLN A 22 2.34 26.12 -13.64
CA GLN A 22 3.39 27.11 -13.86
C GLN A 22 4.76 26.59 -13.42
N CYS A 23 4.86 26.03 -12.20
CA CYS A 23 6.09 25.44 -11.68
C CYS A 23 6.54 24.17 -12.41
N SER A 24 5.65 23.57 -13.21
CA SER A 24 5.98 22.41 -14.04
C SER A 24 6.26 22.77 -15.51
N ASP A 25 6.25 24.06 -15.86
CA ASP A 25 6.34 24.57 -17.25
C ASP A 25 5.29 23.96 -18.22
N LEU A 26 4.19 23.45 -17.66
CA LEU A 26 3.07 22.88 -18.42
C LEU A 26 1.94 23.88 -18.63
N TYR A 27 2.10 25.12 -18.16
CA TYR A 27 1.06 26.12 -18.31
C TYR A 27 0.84 26.44 -19.79
N PRO A 28 -0.37 26.25 -20.33
CA PRO A 28 -0.64 26.45 -21.74
C PRO A 28 -0.55 27.94 -22.10
N THR A 29 0.48 28.29 -22.87
CA THR A 29 0.73 29.65 -23.38
C THR A 29 0.08 29.93 -24.74
N SER A 30 -0.62 28.93 -25.30
CA SER A 30 -1.24 29.03 -26.62
C SER A 30 -2.28 30.17 -26.68
N PRO A 31 -2.24 31.03 -27.72
CA PRO A 31 -3.16 32.17 -27.84
C PRO A 31 -4.63 31.78 -28.00
N ARG A 32 -4.90 30.50 -28.29
CA ARG A 32 -6.26 29.94 -28.40
C ARG A 32 -7.05 29.99 -27.08
N TYR A 33 -6.38 30.06 -25.94
CA TYR A 33 -7.01 30.02 -24.61
C TYR A 33 -6.72 31.29 -23.81
N GLU A 34 -7.26 32.43 -24.27
CA GLU A 34 -7.04 33.74 -23.64
C GLU A 34 -7.46 33.79 -22.16
N TRP A 35 -8.58 33.14 -21.80
CA TRP A 35 -9.05 33.07 -20.42
C TRP A 35 -8.05 32.38 -19.49
N MET A 36 -7.38 31.33 -19.98
CA MET A 36 -6.39 30.59 -19.24
C MET A 36 -5.11 31.42 -19.11
N ARG A 37 -4.68 32.10 -20.18
CA ARG A 37 -3.57 33.06 -20.09
C ARG A 37 -3.83 34.16 -19.04
N SER A 38 -5.03 34.72 -19.02
CA SER A 38 -5.42 35.73 -18.02
C SER A 38 -5.37 35.16 -16.59
N LEU A 39 -5.85 33.94 -16.40
CA LEU A 39 -5.80 33.25 -15.11
C LEU A 39 -4.36 32.98 -14.65
N GLY A 40 -3.48 32.58 -15.58
CA GLY A 40 -2.06 32.36 -15.32
C GLY A 40 -1.34 33.65 -14.96
N GLN A 41 -1.58 34.73 -15.68
CA GLN A 41 -1.03 36.06 -15.34
C GLN A 41 -1.51 36.54 -13.98
N TRP A 42 -2.78 36.28 -13.65
CA TRP A 42 -3.33 36.59 -12.33
C TRP A 42 -2.63 35.79 -11.22
N SER A 43 -2.44 34.48 -11.40
CA SER A 43 -1.76 33.63 -10.40
C SER A 43 -0.27 33.97 -10.26
N GLU A 44 0.39 34.31 -11.36
CA GLU A 44 1.80 34.68 -11.41
C GLU A 44 2.10 35.93 -10.57
N GLN A 45 1.16 36.89 -10.53
CA GLN A 45 1.27 38.11 -9.72
C GLN A 45 1.01 37.90 -8.22
N GLN A 46 0.44 36.77 -7.80
CA GLN A 46 0.12 36.55 -6.38
C GLN A 46 1.36 36.17 -5.59
N ASP A 47 1.64 36.87 -4.49
CA ASP A 47 2.71 36.45 -3.59
C ASP A 47 2.34 35.17 -2.82
N MET A 48 3.31 34.28 -2.60
CA MET A 48 3.06 32.98 -1.96
C MET A 48 2.53 33.15 -0.53
N GLN A 49 2.96 34.20 0.18
CA GLN A 49 2.41 34.53 1.50
C GLN A 49 0.90 34.77 1.44
N THR A 50 0.44 35.51 0.43
CA THR A 50 -0.99 35.82 0.22
C THR A 50 -1.76 34.57 -0.19
N VAL A 51 -1.17 33.73 -1.04
CA VAL A 51 -1.74 32.44 -1.47
C VAL A 51 -1.94 31.50 -0.28
N CYS A 52 -0.89 31.29 0.52
CA CYS A 52 -0.94 30.41 1.68
C CYS A 52 -1.92 30.94 2.74
N TRP A 53 -1.89 32.25 3.03
CA TRP A 53 -2.80 32.88 3.98
C TRP A 53 -4.27 32.78 3.54
N SER A 54 -4.57 33.12 2.29
CA SER A 54 -5.94 33.03 1.77
C SER A 54 -6.46 31.59 1.71
N THR A 55 -5.58 30.63 1.39
CA THR A 55 -5.90 29.19 1.47
C THR A 55 -6.22 28.78 2.90
N PHE A 56 -5.37 29.16 3.86
CA PHE A 56 -5.60 28.88 5.28
C PHE A 56 -6.93 29.45 5.78
N CYS A 57 -7.24 30.72 5.48
CA CYS A 57 -8.52 31.33 5.85
C CYS A 57 -9.71 30.61 5.22
N SER A 58 -9.59 30.19 3.96
CA SER A 58 -10.65 29.45 3.25
C SER A 58 -10.92 28.09 3.89
N VAL A 59 -9.85 27.37 4.24
CA VAL A 59 -9.91 26.10 4.98
C VAL A 59 -10.56 26.30 6.34
N CYS A 60 -10.09 27.24 7.16
CA CYS A 60 -10.67 27.55 8.47
C CYS A 60 -12.15 27.93 8.38
N ALA A 61 -12.54 28.75 7.40
CA ALA A 61 -13.94 29.11 7.19
C ALA A 61 -14.81 27.88 6.84
N ALA A 62 -14.29 26.97 6.01
CA ALA A 62 -14.98 25.72 5.68
C ALA A 62 -15.17 24.85 6.93
N PHE A 63 -14.14 24.67 7.75
CA PHE A 63 -14.23 23.96 9.03
C PHE A 63 -15.23 24.59 10.00
N CYS A 64 -15.24 25.92 10.11
CA CYS A 64 -16.21 26.62 10.95
C CYS A 64 -17.65 26.37 10.47
N VAL A 65 -17.90 26.43 9.16
CA VAL A 65 -19.22 26.14 8.58
C VAL A 65 -19.62 24.68 8.79
N GLU A 66 -18.69 23.75 8.61
CA GLU A 66 -18.95 22.32 8.83
C GLU A 66 -19.27 22.02 10.30
N ALA A 67 -18.47 22.57 11.23
CA ALA A 67 -18.71 22.44 12.67
C ALA A 67 -20.05 23.04 13.08
N MET A 68 -20.40 24.21 12.52
CA MET A 68 -21.68 24.87 12.77
C MET A 68 -22.85 24.03 12.25
N VAL A 69 -22.76 23.48 11.03
CA VAL A 69 -23.82 22.64 10.45
C VAL A 69 -24.02 21.37 11.25
N LYS A 70 -22.93 20.68 11.63
CA LYS A 70 -23.00 19.51 12.52
C LYS A 70 -23.56 19.86 13.89
N GLY A 71 -23.24 21.05 14.42
CA GLY A 71 -23.82 21.56 15.66
C GLY A 71 -25.33 21.76 15.58
N PHE A 72 -25.83 22.32 14.48
CA PHE A 72 -27.27 22.51 14.27
C PHE A 72 -28.02 21.20 14.03
N GLU A 73 -27.43 20.24 13.30
CA GLU A 73 -28.03 18.91 13.12
C GLU A 73 -28.24 18.20 14.47
N ARG A 74 -27.29 18.31 15.40
CA ARG A 74 -27.41 17.79 16.77
C ARG A 74 -28.48 18.47 17.59
N LEU A 75 -28.73 19.77 17.37
CA LEU A 75 -29.73 20.54 18.09
C LEU A 75 -31.17 20.23 17.63
N LEU A 76 -31.36 20.02 16.32
CA LEU A 76 -32.70 19.86 15.70
C LEU A 76 -33.14 18.39 15.58
N GLY A 77 -32.20 17.44 15.54
CA GLY A 77 -32.47 16.01 15.43
C GLY A 77 -32.62 15.31 16.78
N HIS A 78 -33.77 15.47 17.43
CA HIS A 78 -34.32 14.59 18.49
C HIS A 78 -33.33 13.65 19.22
N GLY A 79 -32.76 14.14 20.33
CA GLY A 79 -32.16 13.29 21.36
C GLY A 79 -30.79 13.77 21.81
N LEU A 80 -30.71 14.17 23.08
CA LEU A 80 -29.50 14.41 23.87
C LEU A 80 -28.62 13.15 24.04
N VAL A 81 -28.65 12.22 23.09
CA VAL A 81 -27.76 11.06 23.06
C VAL A 81 -26.46 11.53 22.45
N ILE A 82 -25.52 11.83 23.33
CA ILE A 82 -24.12 12.10 23.05
C ILE A 82 -23.48 10.79 22.56
N ASN A 83 -23.88 10.31 21.38
CA ASN A 83 -23.01 9.42 20.64
C ASN A 83 -22.06 10.34 19.88
N PRO A 84 -20.77 10.42 20.25
CA PRO A 84 -19.79 11.11 19.45
C PRO A 84 -19.72 10.36 18.13
N THR A 85 -20.51 10.80 17.14
CA THR A 85 -20.35 10.34 15.76
C THR A 85 -18.89 10.64 15.41
N PRO A 86 -18.05 9.63 15.11
CA PRO A 86 -16.62 9.80 14.85
C PRO A 86 -16.33 10.55 13.53
N ASN A 87 -17.34 11.24 12.98
CA ASN A 87 -17.34 11.97 11.72
C ASN A 87 -16.64 13.33 11.84
N SER A 88 -15.66 13.51 12.73
CA SER A 88 -14.71 14.60 12.57
C SER A 88 -13.90 14.31 11.30
N SER A 89 -13.83 15.28 10.40
CA SER A 89 -13.03 15.16 9.18
C SER A 89 -11.60 14.71 9.54
N PRO A 90 -11.04 13.67 8.89
CA PRO A 90 -9.70 13.15 9.19
C PRO A 90 -8.57 14.13 8.85
N PHE A 91 -8.91 15.30 8.30
CA PHE A 91 -7.97 16.31 7.88
C PHE A 91 -7.20 16.93 9.04
N ASN A 92 -5.87 16.79 9.01
CA ASN A 92 -4.97 17.37 9.98
C ASN A 92 -4.76 18.87 9.75
N LEU A 93 -5.68 19.69 10.26
CA LEU A 93 -5.64 21.16 10.12
C LEU A 93 -4.36 21.78 10.66
N ILE A 94 -3.82 21.26 11.77
CA ILE A 94 -2.61 21.78 12.41
C ILE A 94 -1.38 21.47 11.54
N GLY A 95 -1.28 20.24 11.03
CA GLY A 95 -0.21 19.86 10.11
C GLY A 95 -0.26 20.69 8.82
N TYR A 96 -1.46 20.88 8.27
CA TYR A 96 -1.65 21.67 7.06
C TYR A 96 -1.36 23.17 7.26
N SER A 97 -1.73 23.75 8.41
CA SER A 97 -1.41 25.15 8.70
C SER A 97 0.08 25.38 8.86
N PHE A 98 0.79 24.44 9.50
CA PHE A 98 2.25 24.48 9.60
C PHE A 98 2.90 24.36 8.22
N LEU A 99 2.40 23.45 7.37
CA LEU A 99 2.87 23.29 6.00
C LEU A 99 2.72 24.61 5.20
N LEU A 100 1.54 25.22 5.22
CA LEU A 100 1.29 26.51 4.57
C LEU A 100 2.15 27.63 5.14
N HIS A 101 2.40 27.63 6.45
CA HIS A 101 3.25 28.62 7.09
C HIS A 101 4.71 28.51 6.64
N VAL A 102 5.27 27.30 6.63
CA VAL A 102 6.66 27.05 6.19
C VAL A 102 6.84 27.51 4.73
N TYR A 103 5.91 27.13 3.85
CA TYR A 103 5.97 27.47 2.43
C TYR A 103 5.44 28.87 2.08
N SER A 104 4.98 29.65 3.06
CA SER A 104 4.74 31.08 2.88
C SER A 104 6.04 31.89 2.89
N SER A 105 7.12 31.32 3.43
CA SER A 105 8.41 31.98 3.56
C SER A 105 9.24 31.85 2.27
N PRO A 106 9.77 32.96 1.72
CA PRO A 106 10.59 32.94 0.52
C PRO A 106 11.93 32.21 0.69
N PHE A 107 12.32 31.87 1.93
CA PHE A 107 13.54 31.12 2.21
C PHE A 107 13.48 29.69 1.65
N VAL A 108 12.29 29.09 1.58
CA VAL A 108 12.08 27.72 1.09
C VAL A 108 11.79 27.71 -0.42
N HIS A 109 11.72 28.89 -1.05
CA HIS A 109 11.47 29.00 -2.47
C HIS A 109 12.73 28.73 -3.27
N GLU A 110 12.55 27.90 -4.27
CA GLU A 110 13.62 27.46 -5.13
C GLU A 110 13.71 28.32 -6.38
N HIS A 111 12.56 28.58 -7.00
CA HIS A 111 12.46 29.40 -8.18
C HIS A 111 12.46 30.87 -7.75
N ARG A 112 13.66 31.47 -7.77
CA ARG A 112 13.83 32.92 -7.66
C ARG A 112 13.81 33.52 -9.06
N SER A 113 12.64 33.93 -9.51
CA SER A 113 12.51 34.59 -10.81
C SER A 113 13.36 35.86 -10.84
N PHE A 114 14.26 35.96 -11.82
CA PHE A 114 15.16 37.11 -12.01
C PHE A 114 14.44 38.43 -12.37
N SER A 115 13.13 38.37 -12.63
CA SER A 115 12.35 39.46 -13.24
C SER A 115 11.22 39.98 -12.33
N ASN A 116 11.49 40.50 -11.14
CA ASN A 116 10.49 41.11 -10.22
C ASN A 116 9.23 40.25 -9.93
N LEU A 117 9.25 38.96 -10.26
CA LEU A 117 8.14 38.05 -10.05
C LEU A 117 8.27 37.39 -8.66
N PRO A 118 7.16 37.05 -8.00
CA PRO A 118 7.20 36.33 -6.74
C PRO A 118 7.96 35.01 -6.88
N SER A 119 8.75 34.67 -5.87
CA SER A 119 9.45 33.39 -5.83
C SER A 119 8.46 32.25 -5.55
N ARG A 120 8.79 31.03 -5.99
CA ARG A 120 7.92 29.85 -5.89
C ARG A 120 8.61 28.64 -5.25
N PRO A 121 7.87 27.84 -4.45
CA PRO A 121 8.31 26.51 -4.03
C PRO A 121 8.48 25.57 -5.22
N ASP A 122 9.12 24.43 -4.96
CA ASP A 122 9.22 23.32 -5.89
C ASP A 122 7.82 22.77 -6.31
N LYS A 123 7.73 22.22 -7.53
CA LYS A 123 6.48 21.68 -8.09
C LYS A 123 5.92 20.51 -7.28
N HIS A 124 6.78 19.61 -6.77
CA HIS A 124 6.33 18.47 -5.96
C HIS A 124 5.82 18.93 -4.60
N THR A 125 6.46 19.95 -4.03
CA THR A 125 5.93 20.65 -2.84
C THR A 125 4.55 21.23 -3.10
N CYS A 126 4.36 21.96 -4.20
CA CYS A 126 3.06 22.55 -4.54
C CYS A 126 1.97 21.48 -4.71
N MET A 127 2.29 20.35 -5.37
CA MET A 127 1.38 19.20 -5.45
C MET A 127 1.02 18.67 -4.07
N SER A 128 2.00 18.55 -3.18
CA SER A 128 1.78 18.04 -1.82
C SER A 128 0.89 18.95 -0.95
N ILE A 129 0.82 20.25 -1.25
CA ILE A 129 -0.10 21.21 -0.61
C ILE A 129 -1.50 21.16 -1.25
N ALA A 130 -1.56 20.92 -2.57
CA ALA A 130 -2.80 20.85 -3.33
C ALA A 130 -3.61 19.57 -3.03
N ILE A 131 -2.96 18.43 -2.78
CA ILE A 131 -3.62 17.14 -2.54
C ILE A 131 -4.56 17.18 -1.32
N PRO A 132 -4.13 17.60 -0.11
CA PRO A 132 -5.05 17.73 1.03
C PRO A 132 -6.20 18.72 0.79
N LEU A 133 -5.97 19.74 -0.06
CA LEU A 133 -7.02 20.70 -0.41
C LEU A 133 -8.10 20.05 -1.31
N VAL A 134 -7.70 19.18 -2.24
CA VAL A 134 -8.64 18.37 -3.04
C VAL A 134 -9.47 17.46 -2.13
N GLU A 135 -8.82 16.77 -1.19
CA GLU A 135 -9.49 15.92 -0.20
C GLU A 135 -10.53 16.71 0.60
N LEU A 136 -10.14 17.87 1.14
CA LEU A 136 -11.04 18.73 1.91
C LEU A 136 -12.22 19.22 1.08
N ILE A 137 -12.01 19.59 -0.19
CA ILE A 137 -13.09 20.00 -1.08
C ILE A 137 -14.06 18.84 -1.32
N MET A 138 -13.56 17.62 -1.53
CA MET A 138 -14.41 16.44 -1.67
C MET A 138 -15.24 16.21 -0.40
N PHE A 139 -14.64 16.30 0.79
CA PHE A 139 -15.38 16.22 2.04
C PHE A 139 -16.45 17.32 2.16
N HIS A 140 -16.11 18.56 1.81
CA HIS A 140 -17.07 19.67 1.87
C HIS A 140 -18.21 19.47 0.88
N VAL A 141 -17.95 18.95 -0.33
CA VAL A 141 -19.00 18.61 -1.31
C VAL A 141 -19.87 17.46 -0.80
N LEU A 142 -19.30 16.41 -0.21
CA LEU A 142 -20.05 15.30 0.39
C LEU A 142 -20.90 15.76 1.58
N SER A 143 -20.44 16.76 2.35
CA SER A 143 -21.24 17.35 3.42
C SER A 143 -22.51 18.05 2.92
N ILE A 144 -22.48 18.57 1.68
CA ILE A 144 -23.66 19.17 1.04
C ILE A 144 -24.63 18.08 0.57
N VAL A 145 -24.10 16.94 0.10
CA VAL A 145 -24.88 15.81 -0.39
C VAL A 145 -25.18 14.86 0.76
N LYS A 146 -26.24 15.15 1.52
CA LYS A 146 -26.69 14.39 2.70
C LYS A 146 -26.64 12.86 2.58
N PRO A 147 -27.09 12.19 1.50
CA PRO A 147 -27.02 10.73 1.42
C PRO A 147 -25.59 10.18 1.35
N MET A 148 -24.61 11.01 0.97
CA MET A 148 -23.20 10.63 0.84
C MET A 148 -22.32 11.24 1.94
N SER A 149 -22.91 11.92 2.93
CA SER A 149 -22.13 12.57 3.99
C SER A 149 -21.34 11.58 4.85
N ASN A 150 -21.74 10.30 4.85
CA ASN A 150 -21.07 9.22 5.56
C ASN A 150 -19.95 8.57 4.73
N HIS A 151 -19.78 8.93 3.46
CA HIS A 151 -18.81 8.28 2.56
C HIS A 151 -17.41 8.89 2.70
N ARG A 152 -16.68 8.54 3.75
CA ARG A 152 -15.30 8.99 4.01
C ARG A 152 -14.25 8.28 3.17
N PHE A 153 -14.59 7.10 2.67
CA PHE A 153 -13.68 6.28 1.86
C PHE A 153 -13.22 7.00 0.59
N TRP A 154 -14.12 7.66 -0.13
CA TRP A 154 -13.81 8.22 -1.46
C TRP A 154 -12.81 9.39 -1.41
N PRO A 155 -13.02 10.45 -0.60
CA PRO A 155 -12.05 11.54 -0.51
C PRO A 155 -10.65 11.06 -0.11
N THR A 156 -10.59 10.19 0.92
CA THR A 156 -9.32 9.67 1.44
C THR A 156 -8.63 8.75 0.44
N ALA A 157 -9.39 7.91 -0.28
CA ALA A 157 -8.84 7.05 -1.33
C ALA A 157 -8.27 7.89 -2.48
N VAL A 158 -9.01 8.87 -2.99
CA VAL A 158 -8.53 9.73 -4.10
C VAL A 158 -7.28 10.52 -3.69
N SER A 159 -7.29 11.08 -2.47
CA SER A 159 -6.14 11.79 -1.91
C SER A 159 -4.90 10.90 -1.79
N SER A 160 -5.06 9.71 -1.20
CA SER A 160 -4.00 8.71 -1.07
C SER A 160 -3.48 8.24 -2.43
N PHE A 161 -4.35 7.88 -3.38
CA PHE A 161 -3.92 7.49 -4.72
C PHE A 161 -3.15 8.61 -5.44
N LEU A 162 -3.60 9.85 -5.32
CA LEU A 162 -2.91 11.00 -5.93
C LEU A 162 -1.54 11.22 -5.27
N SER A 163 -1.47 11.13 -3.94
CA SER A 163 -0.22 11.24 -3.17
C SER A 163 0.79 10.14 -3.53
N ILE A 164 0.33 8.89 -3.56
CA ILE A 164 1.12 7.72 -3.95
C ILE A 164 1.58 7.83 -5.40
N ALA A 165 0.71 8.28 -6.31
CA ALA A 165 1.08 8.46 -7.72
C ALA A 165 2.19 9.50 -7.86
N VAL A 166 2.02 10.69 -7.26
CA VAL A 166 3.07 11.73 -7.29
C VAL A 166 4.36 11.20 -6.65
N PHE A 167 4.27 10.56 -5.49
CA PHE A 167 5.42 10.00 -4.79
C PHE A 167 6.17 8.96 -5.63
N ASN A 168 5.49 7.94 -6.15
CA ASN A 168 6.13 6.88 -6.92
C ASN A 168 6.66 7.39 -8.26
N LEU A 169 5.94 8.30 -8.94
CA LEU A 169 6.43 8.92 -10.17
C LEU A 169 7.69 9.73 -9.92
N THR A 170 7.75 10.53 -8.85
CA THR A 170 8.96 11.28 -8.48
C THR A 170 10.14 10.35 -8.16
N ASN A 171 9.92 9.27 -7.39
CA ASN A 171 10.98 8.30 -7.10
C ASN A 171 11.46 7.54 -8.34
N LEU A 172 10.54 7.20 -9.24
CA LEU A 172 10.87 6.49 -10.48
C LEU A 172 11.68 7.40 -11.42
N ALA A 173 11.35 8.69 -11.46
CA ALA A 173 12.15 9.73 -12.11
C ALA A 173 13.58 9.79 -11.54
N TYR A 174 13.68 9.80 -10.21
CA TYR A 174 14.95 9.87 -9.49
C TYR A 174 15.87 8.70 -9.83
N LEU A 175 15.30 7.50 -9.99
CA LEU A 175 16.04 6.29 -10.36
C LEU A 175 16.52 6.28 -11.81
N GLY A 176 16.29 7.35 -12.58
CA GLY A 176 16.77 7.49 -13.97
C GLY A 176 16.10 6.52 -14.95
N TYR A 177 14.99 5.88 -14.55
CA TYR A 177 14.26 5.00 -15.44
C TYR A 177 13.48 5.86 -16.43
N HIS A 178 13.99 5.98 -17.66
CA HIS A 178 13.26 6.60 -18.76
C HIS A 178 12.06 5.75 -19.13
N VAL A 179 10.97 5.87 -18.37
CA VAL A 179 9.70 5.29 -18.78
C VAL A 179 9.27 6.01 -20.04
N THR A 180 8.90 5.23 -21.05
CA THR A 180 8.37 5.71 -22.33
C THR A 180 6.95 6.25 -22.13
N PHE A 181 6.75 7.19 -21.21
CA PHE A 181 5.50 7.92 -21.07
C PHE A 181 5.35 8.94 -22.19
N SER A 182 4.11 9.43 -22.40
CA SER A 182 3.86 10.51 -23.37
C SER A 182 4.73 11.73 -23.02
N ASP A 183 5.07 12.53 -24.02
CA ASP A 183 5.99 13.66 -23.85
C ASP A 183 5.49 14.69 -22.81
N THR A 184 4.18 14.74 -22.56
CA THR A 184 3.56 15.57 -21.52
C THR A 184 3.91 15.10 -20.10
N LEU A 185 3.94 13.77 -19.88
CA LEU A 185 4.29 13.20 -18.59
C LEU A 185 5.80 13.29 -18.33
N LYS A 186 6.62 13.21 -19.39
CA LYS A 186 8.07 13.43 -19.29
C LYS A 186 8.42 14.86 -18.85
N GLN A 187 7.69 15.87 -19.30
CA GLN A 187 7.91 17.25 -18.83
C GLN A 187 7.52 17.47 -17.36
N LEU A 188 6.44 16.84 -16.92
CA LEU A 188 6.09 16.86 -15.49
C LEU A 188 7.20 16.22 -14.64
N ILE A 189 7.83 15.18 -15.18
CA ILE A 189 8.80 14.29 -14.55
C ILE A 189 10.19 14.50 -15.20
N ASP A 190 10.67 15.74 -15.26
CA ASP A 190 12.02 16.01 -15.81
C ASP A 190 13.10 15.39 -14.89
N PRO A 191 13.90 14.42 -15.38
CA PRO A 191 14.93 13.74 -14.59
C PRO A 191 16.17 14.60 -14.32
N THR A 192 16.27 15.80 -14.91
CA THR A 192 17.44 16.67 -14.70
C THR A 192 17.34 17.57 -13.47
N ASP A 193 16.15 17.70 -12.87
CA ASP A 193 15.89 18.53 -11.69
C ASP A 193 15.22 17.72 -10.56
N VAL A 194 15.72 16.50 -10.30
CA VAL A 194 15.09 15.63 -9.31
C VAL A 194 15.59 15.97 -7.90
N LYS A 195 14.68 16.56 -7.13
CA LYS A 195 14.92 16.95 -5.74
C LYS A 195 14.24 15.98 -4.77
N PRO A 196 14.75 15.86 -3.54
CA PRO A 196 14.17 14.99 -2.55
C PRO A 196 12.72 15.39 -2.27
N TYR A 197 11.82 14.40 -2.34
CA TYR A 197 10.41 14.56 -2.02
C TYR A 197 10.24 15.11 -0.59
N PRO A 198 9.22 15.96 -0.32
CA PRO A 198 9.01 16.53 1.01
C PRO A 198 8.97 15.48 2.11
N ILE A 199 9.91 15.57 3.08
CA ILE A 199 10.13 14.57 4.13
C ILE A 199 8.85 14.30 4.94
N ALA A 200 8.03 15.33 5.18
CA ALA A 200 6.78 15.22 5.93
C ALA A 200 5.79 14.22 5.29
N ASN A 201 5.80 14.10 3.97
CA ASN A 201 4.91 13.20 3.23
C ASN A 201 5.61 11.90 2.80
N PHE A 202 6.91 11.78 3.03
CA PHE A 202 7.69 10.61 2.64
C PHE A 202 7.24 9.36 3.40
N ALA A 203 7.23 9.41 4.74
CA ALA A 203 6.93 8.23 5.56
C ALA A 203 5.50 7.68 5.31
N PRO A 204 4.43 8.49 5.34
CA PRO A 204 3.08 8.00 5.03
C PRO A 204 3.00 7.33 3.65
N ASN A 205 3.56 7.95 2.62
CA ASN A 205 3.52 7.40 1.25
C ASN A 205 4.32 6.11 1.10
N VAL A 206 5.44 5.96 1.80
CA VAL A 206 6.20 4.70 1.86
C VAL A 206 5.36 3.61 2.52
N PHE A 207 4.73 3.89 3.67
CA PHE A 207 3.88 2.92 4.34
C PHE A 207 2.68 2.51 3.48
N GLU A 208 1.98 3.46 2.87
CA GLU A 208 0.87 3.16 1.96
C GLU A 208 1.33 2.34 0.76
N THR A 209 2.45 2.69 0.13
CA THR A 209 3.03 1.94 -0.99
C THR A 209 3.39 0.51 -0.58
N LEU A 210 4.00 0.31 0.59
CA LEU A 210 4.34 -1.02 1.12
C LEU A 210 3.09 -1.85 1.44
N LEU A 211 2.04 -1.25 1.99
CA LEU A 211 0.78 -1.93 2.27
C LEU A 211 0.06 -2.35 0.98
N ILE A 212 0.01 -1.47 -0.02
CA ILE A 212 -0.53 -1.81 -1.35
C ILE A 212 0.29 -2.94 -1.98
N PHE A 213 1.62 -2.85 -1.94
CA PHE A 213 2.50 -3.89 -2.48
C PHE A 213 2.30 -5.24 -1.78
N THR A 214 2.21 -5.25 -0.45
CA THR A 214 1.98 -6.47 0.34
C THR A 214 0.61 -7.08 0.02
N THR A 215 -0.42 -6.25 -0.06
CA THR A 215 -1.78 -6.68 -0.42
C THR A 215 -1.81 -7.27 -1.82
N ALA A 216 -1.25 -6.57 -2.81
CA ALA A 216 -1.18 -7.02 -4.20
C ALA A 216 -0.40 -8.34 -4.31
N SER A 217 0.75 -8.45 -3.63
CA SER A 217 1.56 -9.67 -3.59
C SER A 217 0.80 -10.84 -2.98
N THR A 218 0.02 -10.60 -1.92
CA THR A 218 -0.80 -11.64 -1.27
C THR A 218 -1.93 -12.12 -2.18
N VAL A 219 -2.60 -11.18 -2.86
CA VAL A 219 -3.66 -11.51 -3.83
C VAL A 219 -3.08 -12.31 -5.00
N LEU A 220 -1.91 -11.90 -5.53
CA LEU A 220 -1.22 -12.60 -6.60
C LEU A 220 -0.82 -14.03 -6.17
N LEU A 221 -0.23 -14.19 -4.98
CA LEU A 221 0.18 -15.48 -4.46
C LEU A 221 -1.03 -16.41 -4.24
N ASN A 222 -2.15 -15.88 -3.74
CA ASN A 222 -3.38 -16.65 -3.60
C ASN A 222 -3.96 -17.05 -4.97
N ALA A 223 -3.94 -16.14 -5.96
CA ALA A 223 -4.39 -16.43 -7.31
C ALA A 223 -3.53 -17.51 -7.98
N VAL A 224 -2.21 -17.43 -7.88
CA VAL A 224 -1.27 -18.44 -8.39
C VAL A 224 -1.49 -19.78 -7.70
N THR A 225 -1.65 -19.79 -6.37
CA THR A 225 -1.93 -21.01 -5.61
C THR A 225 -3.23 -21.70 -6.07
N GLN A 226 -4.30 -20.92 -6.28
CA GLN A 226 -5.57 -21.47 -6.78
C GLN A 226 -5.44 -21.98 -8.21
N LEU A 227 -4.72 -21.24 -9.06
CA LEU A 227 -4.47 -21.66 -10.43
C LEU A 227 -3.70 -22.98 -10.49
N LEU A 228 -2.66 -23.15 -9.66
CA LEU A 228 -1.84 -24.36 -9.62
C LEU A 228 -2.57 -25.57 -9.01
N LEU A 229 -3.35 -25.37 -7.94
CA LEU A 229 -4.01 -26.47 -7.23
C LEU A 229 -5.35 -26.87 -7.85
N LEU A 230 -6.13 -25.91 -8.32
CA LEU A 230 -7.51 -26.12 -8.77
C LEU A 230 -7.66 -25.98 -10.30
N GLY A 231 -6.64 -25.47 -10.99
CA GLY A 231 -6.74 -25.13 -12.42
C GLY A 231 -7.65 -23.93 -12.72
N LYS A 232 -8.22 -23.28 -11.69
CA LYS A 232 -9.11 -22.12 -11.82
C LYS A 232 -9.01 -21.18 -10.62
N ILE A 233 -9.24 -19.89 -10.86
CA ILE A 233 -9.25 -18.86 -9.83
C ILE A 233 -10.70 -18.61 -9.44
N ASP A 234 -11.14 -19.22 -8.34
CA ASP A 234 -12.53 -19.04 -7.87
C ASP A 234 -12.66 -17.81 -6.95
N LYS A 235 -11.70 -17.58 -6.04
CA LYS A 235 -11.82 -16.53 -5.00
C LYS A 235 -10.45 -15.98 -4.56
N PRO A 236 -9.85 -15.05 -5.32
CA PRO A 236 -8.51 -14.54 -5.02
C PRO A 236 -8.44 -13.68 -3.75
N LEU A 237 -9.59 -13.27 -3.20
CA LEU A 237 -9.69 -12.40 -2.02
C LEU A 237 -10.05 -13.14 -0.72
N VAL A 238 -10.22 -14.47 -0.75
CA VAL A 238 -10.58 -15.25 0.44
C VAL A 238 -9.41 -15.28 1.43
N GLY A 239 -9.67 -14.76 2.63
CA GLY A 239 -8.71 -14.66 3.73
C GLY A 239 -8.28 -13.21 4.05
N LEU A 240 -8.56 -12.24 3.17
CA LEU A 240 -8.17 -10.83 3.36
C LEU A 240 -9.07 -10.04 4.33
N GLY A 241 -9.90 -10.69 5.13
CA GLY A 241 -10.80 -10.00 6.08
C GLY A 241 -11.88 -9.13 5.43
N MET A 242 -12.01 -9.14 4.09
CA MET A 242 -13.00 -8.36 3.35
C MET A 242 -14.39 -9.02 3.26
N VAL A 243 -14.55 -10.20 3.85
CA VAL A 243 -15.85 -10.88 3.94
C VAL A 243 -16.57 -10.39 5.20
N TYR A 244 -17.09 -9.16 5.12
CA TYR A 244 -18.09 -8.70 6.08
C TYR A 244 -19.45 -9.18 5.58
N SER A 245 -20.13 -9.97 6.41
CA SER A 245 -21.48 -10.54 6.26
C SER A 245 -21.49 -12.01 5.85
N GLY A 246 -22.07 -12.85 6.71
CA GLY A 246 -22.33 -14.28 6.49
C GLY A 246 -23.40 -14.56 5.43
N ARG A 247 -23.28 -13.92 4.26
CA ARG A 247 -24.07 -14.19 3.07
C ARG A 247 -23.12 -14.84 2.08
N ASP A 248 -23.39 -16.10 1.71
CA ASP A 248 -22.53 -16.99 0.92
C ASP A 248 -22.26 -16.54 -0.54
N ASP A 249 -22.63 -15.31 -0.87
CA ASP A 249 -22.48 -14.70 -2.19
C ASP A 249 -21.03 -14.20 -2.30
N GLY A 250 -20.09 -15.13 -2.51
CA GLY A 250 -18.63 -14.99 -2.39
C GLY A 250 -17.91 -13.95 -3.27
N TRP A 251 -18.63 -12.95 -3.78
CA TRP A 251 -18.13 -11.83 -4.57
C TRP A 251 -18.64 -10.46 -4.09
N SER A 252 -19.46 -10.37 -3.04
CA SER A 252 -19.96 -9.07 -2.56
C SER A 252 -18.85 -8.27 -1.88
N PHE A 253 -18.09 -7.53 -2.68
CA PHE A 253 -17.14 -6.52 -2.22
C PHE A 253 -17.95 -5.37 -1.60
N HIS A 254 -18.14 -5.43 -0.28
CA HIS A 254 -18.75 -4.33 0.45
C HIS A 254 -17.63 -3.35 0.86
N ILE A 255 -17.47 -2.28 0.09
CA ILE A 255 -16.57 -1.18 0.46
C ILE A 255 -17.10 -0.55 1.76
N PRO A 256 -16.30 -0.49 2.84
CA PRO A 256 -16.73 0.21 4.05
C PRO A 256 -16.67 1.72 3.79
N TYR A 257 -17.73 2.29 3.22
CA TYR A 257 -17.78 3.70 2.84
C TYR A 257 -17.57 4.65 4.02
N GLU A 258 -17.86 4.20 5.24
CA GLU A 258 -17.70 4.97 6.49
C GLU A 258 -16.27 5.00 7.01
N GLU A 259 -15.38 4.15 6.48
CA GLU A 259 -13.99 4.05 6.92
C GLU A 259 -13.06 4.88 6.06
N ASP A 260 -11.99 5.38 6.68
CA ASP A 260 -10.92 6.06 5.96
C ASP A 260 -10.10 5.02 5.17
N PHE A 261 -9.69 5.37 3.94
CA PHE A 261 -8.95 4.48 3.07
C PHE A 261 -7.67 3.94 3.71
N GLY A 262 -6.94 4.76 4.47
CA GLY A 262 -5.74 4.31 5.18
C GLY A 262 -6.01 3.24 6.24
N VAL A 263 -7.14 3.36 6.97
CA VAL A 263 -7.56 2.34 7.96
C VAL A 263 -8.00 1.06 7.26
N PHE A 264 -8.74 1.19 6.17
CA PHE A 264 -9.10 0.06 5.32
C PHE A 264 -7.86 -0.66 4.79
N LEU A 265 -6.91 0.10 4.23
CA LEU A 265 -5.66 -0.43 3.70
C LEU A 265 -4.82 -1.13 4.78
N LEU A 266 -4.76 -0.55 5.99
CA LEU A 266 -4.09 -1.17 7.14
C LEU A 266 -4.75 -2.51 7.49
N ARG A 267 -6.09 -2.55 7.60
CA ARG A 267 -6.84 -3.78 7.94
C ARG A 267 -6.65 -4.88 6.89
N VAL A 268 -6.73 -4.51 5.61
CA VAL A 268 -6.52 -5.44 4.50
C VAL A 268 -5.06 -5.91 4.48
N GLY A 269 -4.10 -5.03 4.75
CA GLY A 269 -2.68 -5.37 4.88
C GLY A 269 -2.40 -6.34 6.03
N THR A 270 -2.96 -6.09 7.22
CA THR A 270 -2.83 -7.00 8.37
C THR A 270 -3.49 -8.35 8.09
N ALA A 271 -4.69 -8.36 7.51
CA ALA A 271 -5.37 -9.59 7.15
C ALA A 271 -4.61 -10.39 6.08
N SER A 272 -3.94 -9.70 5.15
CA SER A 272 -3.05 -10.32 4.17
C SER A 272 -1.86 -11.02 4.83
N MET A 273 -1.22 -10.35 5.80
CA MET A 273 -0.10 -10.92 6.56
C MET A 273 -0.55 -12.11 7.43
N ASP A 274 -1.72 -12.04 8.04
CA ASP A 274 -2.26 -13.15 8.85
C ASP A 274 -2.63 -14.36 7.98
N ALA A 275 -3.26 -14.12 6.81
CA ALA A 275 -3.63 -15.18 5.87
C ALA A 275 -2.40 -15.91 5.31
N THR A 276 -1.32 -15.18 5.01
CA THR A 276 -0.06 -15.76 4.53
C THR A 276 0.69 -16.49 5.64
N ARG A 277 0.73 -15.94 6.86
CA ARG A 277 1.34 -16.58 8.03
C ARG A 277 0.70 -17.91 8.39
N LEU A 278 -0.64 -17.96 8.41
CA LEU A 278 -1.38 -19.17 8.79
C LEU A 278 -1.30 -20.28 7.74
N ARG A 279 -1.22 -19.93 6.44
CA ARG A 279 -1.10 -20.93 5.37
C ARG A 279 0.32 -21.48 5.20
N GLY A 280 1.34 -20.64 5.38
CA GLY A 280 2.74 -21.07 5.30
C GLY A 280 3.10 -22.08 6.40
N TRP A 281 2.76 -21.78 7.65
CA TRP A 281 3.06 -22.68 8.78
C TRP A 281 2.11 -23.87 8.91
N GLY A 282 0.86 -23.75 8.46
CA GLY A 282 -0.09 -24.87 8.47
C GLY A 282 0.31 -26.03 7.56
N ASN A 283 1.07 -25.75 6.50
CA ASN A 283 1.58 -26.78 5.59
C ASN A 283 2.85 -27.48 6.09
N GLU A 284 3.67 -26.83 6.90
CA GLU A 284 4.89 -27.45 7.46
C GLU A 284 4.62 -28.23 8.75
N VAL A 285 3.58 -27.85 9.49
CA VAL A 285 3.10 -28.59 10.66
C VAL A 285 1.77 -29.25 10.31
N GLY A 286 1.76 -30.07 9.25
CA GLY A 286 0.67 -31.01 9.02
C GLY A 286 0.50 -31.79 10.32
N ARG A 287 -0.69 -31.69 10.95
CA ARG A 287 -1.02 -32.54 12.10
C ARG A 287 -0.77 -33.96 11.63
N ILE A 288 0.29 -34.59 12.16
CA ILE A 288 0.46 -36.03 12.08
C ILE A 288 -0.85 -36.56 12.65
N SER A 289 -1.71 -37.06 11.77
CA SER A 289 -2.93 -37.72 12.19
C SER A 289 -2.45 -38.96 12.92
N ALA A 290 -2.33 -38.86 14.24
CA ALA A 290 -2.26 -40.03 15.07
C ALA A 290 -3.46 -40.89 14.66
N PRO A 291 -3.27 -42.19 14.38
CA PRO A 291 -4.34 -43.04 13.90
C PRO A 291 -5.51 -42.94 14.89
N ASP A 292 -6.65 -42.45 14.39
CA ASP A 292 -7.88 -42.36 15.15
C ASP A 292 -8.24 -43.77 15.63
N VAL A 293 -8.09 -43.99 16.94
CA VAL A 293 -8.68 -45.14 17.60
C VAL A 293 -10.19 -44.90 17.55
N ASN A 294 -10.86 -45.47 16.55
CA ASN A 294 -12.32 -45.66 16.35
C ASN A 294 -13.22 -45.12 17.48
N THR A 295 -13.20 -43.82 17.69
CA THR A 295 -14.07 -43.13 18.63
C THR A 295 -14.61 -41.95 17.89
N THR A 296 -15.92 -41.95 17.69
CA THR A 296 -16.63 -40.88 16.98
C THR A 296 -16.23 -39.53 17.58
N PRO A 297 -15.89 -38.53 16.75
CA PRO A 297 -15.29 -37.29 17.24
C PRO A 297 -16.31 -36.47 18.02
N LYS A 298 -16.32 -36.62 19.35
CA LYS A 298 -17.12 -35.80 20.25
C LYS A 298 -16.61 -34.36 20.21
N ARG A 299 -17.41 -33.43 19.71
CA ARG A 299 -17.11 -32.00 19.78
C ARG A 299 -17.59 -31.46 21.12
N TYR A 300 -16.64 -31.18 22.01
CA TYR A 300 -16.92 -30.55 23.30
C TYR A 300 -17.32 -29.07 23.13
N GLY A 301 -18.00 -28.52 24.14
CA GLY A 301 -18.42 -27.11 24.13
C GLY A 301 -17.22 -26.16 24.22
N SER A 302 -17.37 -24.98 23.61
CA SER A 302 -16.36 -23.91 23.67
C SER A 302 -16.96 -22.59 24.16
N LEU A 303 -16.17 -21.85 24.94
CA LEU A 303 -16.59 -20.59 25.54
C LEU A 303 -15.58 -19.49 25.22
N LEU A 304 -16.11 -18.34 24.76
CA LEU A 304 -15.35 -17.16 24.38
C LEU A 304 -15.55 -16.07 25.45
N LEU A 305 -14.45 -15.71 26.13
CA LEU A 305 -14.44 -14.81 27.28
C LEU A 305 -13.73 -13.50 26.92
N ALA A 306 -14.41 -12.36 27.01
CA ALA A 306 -13.81 -11.02 26.92
C ALA A 306 -13.74 -10.36 28.31
N ARG A 307 -13.15 -9.16 28.37
CA ARG A 307 -13.04 -8.37 29.61
C ARG A 307 -14.38 -8.08 30.28
N ASP A 308 -15.44 -7.94 29.49
CA ASP A 308 -16.81 -7.70 29.98
C ASP A 308 -17.57 -8.99 30.32
N GLY A 309 -16.92 -10.15 30.23
CA GLY A 309 -17.47 -11.46 30.55
C GLY A 309 -17.62 -12.38 29.34
N VAL A 310 -18.52 -13.36 29.43
CA VAL A 310 -18.73 -14.37 28.39
C VAL A 310 -19.43 -13.73 27.19
N VAL A 311 -18.73 -13.68 26.04
CA VAL A 311 -19.26 -13.10 24.79
C VAL A 311 -20.07 -14.14 24.03
N GLN A 312 -19.59 -15.38 23.98
CA GLN A 312 -20.22 -16.43 23.20
C GLN A 312 -19.97 -17.80 23.81
N MET A 313 -21.03 -18.62 23.87
CA MET A 313 -20.96 -20.01 24.29
C MET A 313 -21.50 -20.90 23.17
N ILE A 314 -20.69 -21.86 22.73
CA ILE A 314 -21.06 -22.85 21.71
C ILE A 314 -21.21 -24.20 22.41
N PRO A 315 -22.41 -24.81 22.42
CA PRO A 315 -22.62 -26.11 23.04
C PRO A 315 -21.93 -27.22 22.22
N GLY A 316 -21.46 -28.25 22.92
CA GLY A 316 -20.91 -29.45 22.30
C GLY A 316 -21.98 -30.23 21.53
N ILE A 317 -21.57 -30.87 20.45
CA ILE A 317 -22.43 -31.66 19.56
C ILE A 317 -21.82 -33.06 19.45
N ASP A 318 -22.65 -34.07 19.70
CA ASP A 318 -22.29 -35.46 19.41
C ASP A 318 -22.87 -35.81 18.05
N ASP A 319 -22.00 -36.23 17.12
CA ASP A 319 -22.42 -36.82 15.84
C ASP A 319 -22.55 -38.32 16.07
N VAL A 320 -23.79 -38.75 16.26
CA VAL A 320 -24.10 -40.18 16.34
C VAL A 320 -24.15 -40.71 14.91
N ASP A 321 -23.38 -41.77 14.63
CA ASP A 321 -23.35 -42.47 13.34
C ASP A 321 -24.78 -42.79 12.88
N GLY A 322 -25.29 -41.99 11.94
CA GLY A 322 -26.71 -41.99 11.56
C GLY A 322 -27.33 -40.62 11.25
N GLY A 323 -26.59 -39.51 11.39
CA GLY A 323 -26.96 -38.19 10.85
C GLY A 323 -27.84 -37.33 11.77
N SER A 324 -28.16 -37.80 12.97
CA SER A 324 -28.86 -37.00 13.98
C SER A 324 -27.86 -36.30 14.90
N LYS A 325 -27.71 -34.97 14.74
CA LYS A 325 -26.90 -34.13 15.63
C LYS A 325 -27.63 -33.92 16.96
N HIS A 326 -27.09 -34.46 18.04
CA HIS A 326 -27.61 -34.22 19.38
C HIS A 326 -26.76 -33.17 20.09
N THR A 327 -27.42 -32.10 20.54
CA THR A 327 -26.79 -31.12 21.42
C THR A 327 -26.58 -31.75 22.79
N LEU A 328 -25.34 -31.74 23.27
CA LEU A 328 -25.00 -32.27 24.59
C LEU A 328 -25.66 -31.38 25.66
N LYS A 329 -26.33 -31.98 26.64
CA LYS A 329 -26.97 -31.29 27.77
C LYS A 329 -26.40 -31.79 29.10
N GLY A 330 -26.37 -30.91 30.10
CA GLY A 330 -25.88 -31.22 31.45
C GLY A 330 -24.36 -31.34 31.54
N PHE A 331 -23.86 -32.15 32.48
CA PHE A 331 -22.42 -32.36 32.72
C PHE A 331 -21.66 -32.95 31.52
N TYR A 332 -22.37 -33.51 30.55
CA TYR A 332 -21.77 -33.98 29.29
C TYR A 332 -21.44 -32.85 28.30
N ASN A 333 -21.98 -31.64 28.52
CA ASN A 333 -21.60 -30.42 27.79
C ASN A 333 -20.47 -29.70 28.53
N GLU A 334 -19.43 -30.44 28.90
CA GLU A 334 -18.27 -29.88 29.56
C GLU A 334 -17.54 -28.93 28.60
N ILE A 335 -17.40 -27.67 29.02
CA ILE A 335 -16.66 -26.65 28.28
C ILE A 335 -15.17 -26.94 28.48
N ARG A 336 -14.55 -27.63 27.52
CA ARG A 336 -13.13 -27.97 27.61
C ARG A 336 -12.22 -26.92 27.00
N ASN A 337 -12.77 -26.08 26.12
CA ASN A 337 -12.01 -25.03 25.45
C ASN A 337 -12.55 -23.67 25.89
N VAL A 338 -11.76 -22.98 26.71
CA VAL A 338 -12.01 -21.59 27.08
C VAL A 338 -11.02 -20.74 26.30
N ASN A 339 -11.53 -20.06 25.28
CA ASN A 339 -10.75 -19.09 24.53
C ASN A 339 -10.97 -17.74 25.19
N ALA A 340 -9.95 -17.26 25.90
CA ALA A 340 -9.90 -15.84 26.22
C ALA A 340 -9.81 -15.11 24.88
N ALA A 341 -10.77 -14.22 24.60
CA ALA A 341 -10.63 -13.21 23.57
C ALA A 341 -9.41 -12.37 23.97
N THR A 342 -8.23 -12.79 23.53
CA THR A 342 -7.06 -11.94 23.55
C THR A 342 -7.43 -10.76 22.69
N ASP A 343 -7.67 -9.63 23.36
CA ASP A 343 -7.76 -8.31 22.76
C ASP A 343 -6.72 -8.25 21.64
N SER A 344 -7.17 -8.35 20.39
CA SER A 344 -6.37 -8.06 19.19
C SER A 344 -6.07 -6.55 19.09
N ALA A 345 -6.03 -5.87 20.23
CA ALA A 345 -5.97 -4.42 20.39
C ALA A 345 -5.11 -3.98 21.59
N ALA A 346 -4.57 -4.88 22.42
CA ALA A 346 -3.88 -4.46 23.67
C ALA A 346 -2.56 -5.20 23.93
N ASN A 347 -1.64 -5.15 22.97
CA ASN A 347 -0.18 -5.05 23.19
C ASN A 347 0.57 -4.85 21.87
N ASN A 348 0.01 -4.00 21.00
CA ASN A 348 0.75 -3.45 19.87
C ASN A 348 1.55 -2.26 20.38
N ASP A 349 2.78 -2.52 20.82
CA ASP A 349 3.82 -1.51 20.82
C ASP A 349 4.39 -1.54 19.39
N PRO A 350 3.82 -0.76 18.43
CA PRO A 350 4.04 -0.99 17.00
C PRO A 350 5.52 -0.82 16.66
N PHE A 351 6.14 0.17 17.30
CA PHE A 351 7.51 0.59 17.04
C PHE A 351 8.59 -0.44 17.40
N ARG A 352 8.32 -1.44 18.24
CA ARG A 352 9.35 -2.42 18.64
C ARG A 352 9.58 -3.54 17.63
N TYR A 353 8.63 -3.79 16.73
CA TYR A 353 8.77 -4.78 15.65
C TYR A 353 9.30 -4.19 14.33
N PHE A 354 9.21 -2.87 14.14
CA PHE A 354 9.54 -2.22 12.87
C PHE A 354 11.05 -2.12 12.54
N ILE A 355 11.95 -2.40 13.49
CA ILE A 355 13.40 -2.33 13.27
C ILE A 355 14.04 -3.68 13.60
N ASN A 356 13.53 -4.75 12.99
CA ASN A 356 14.26 -6.02 12.97
C ASN A 356 14.92 -6.17 11.61
N TYR A 357 16.24 -5.99 11.55
CA TYR A 357 17.05 -6.07 10.33
C TYR A 357 16.82 -7.40 9.57
N ARG A 358 16.45 -8.44 10.31
CA ARG A 358 16.08 -9.75 9.79
C ARG A 358 14.90 -9.71 8.82
N TRP A 359 13.92 -8.83 9.03
CA TRP A 359 12.78 -8.70 8.11
C TRP A 359 13.23 -8.17 6.74
N PHE A 360 14.16 -7.22 6.71
CA PHE A 360 14.74 -6.73 5.45
C PHE A 360 15.50 -7.82 4.72
N THR A 361 16.22 -8.68 5.44
CA THR A 361 16.94 -9.81 4.84
C THR A 361 15.97 -10.83 4.22
N GLU A 362 14.90 -11.18 4.93
CA GLU A 362 13.89 -12.11 4.41
C GLU A 362 13.11 -11.52 3.23
N LEU A 363 12.79 -10.22 3.27
CA LEU A 363 12.16 -9.52 2.16
C LEU A 363 13.08 -9.52 0.92
N TRP A 364 14.38 -9.28 1.11
CA TRP A 364 15.35 -9.32 0.03
C TRP A 364 15.47 -10.72 -0.60
N ASN A 365 15.55 -11.76 0.23
CA ASN A 365 15.57 -13.15 -0.23
C ASN A 365 14.29 -13.50 -1.02
N PHE A 366 13.13 -13.03 -0.55
CA PHE A 366 11.86 -13.20 -1.25
C PHE A 366 11.84 -12.50 -2.60
N LEU A 367 12.29 -11.23 -2.67
CA LEU A 367 12.38 -10.47 -3.92
C LEU A 367 13.33 -11.13 -4.91
N GLN A 368 14.46 -11.67 -4.44
CA GLN A 368 15.40 -12.42 -5.27
C GLN A 368 14.75 -13.69 -5.83
N ALA A 369 14.05 -14.47 -5.00
CA ALA A 369 13.34 -15.66 -5.46
C ALA A 369 12.25 -15.33 -6.50
N VAL A 370 11.49 -14.26 -6.29
CA VAL A 370 10.48 -13.80 -7.26
C VAL A 370 11.14 -13.36 -8.56
N TYR A 371 12.25 -12.63 -8.51
CA TYR A 371 13.01 -12.22 -9.68
C TYR A 371 13.50 -13.45 -10.48
N GLU A 372 14.08 -14.44 -9.82
CA GLU A 372 14.55 -15.68 -10.45
C GLU A 372 13.39 -16.46 -11.11
N VAL A 373 12.23 -16.53 -10.47
CA VAL A 373 11.03 -17.17 -11.04
C VAL A 373 10.51 -16.41 -12.26
N VAL A 374 10.40 -15.07 -12.18
CA VAL A 374 9.92 -14.25 -13.31
C VAL A 374 10.87 -14.35 -14.51
N VAL A 375 12.18 -14.27 -14.27
CA VAL A 375 13.20 -14.45 -15.30
C VAL A 375 13.14 -15.87 -15.88
N GLY A 376 12.98 -16.90 -15.04
CA GLY A 376 12.82 -18.28 -15.47
C GLY A 376 11.60 -18.47 -16.38
N VAL A 377 10.44 -17.93 -16.00
CA VAL A 377 9.21 -17.97 -16.81
C VAL A 377 9.38 -17.23 -18.14
N LEU A 378 10.01 -16.07 -18.13
CA LEU A 378 10.27 -15.29 -19.36
C LEU A 378 11.27 -15.99 -20.29
N LEU A 379 12.28 -16.68 -19.74
CA LEU A 379 13.26 -17.46 -20.52
C LEU A 379 12.65 -18.74 -21.10
N VAL A 380 11.82 -19.44 -20.33
CA VAL A 380 11.09 -20.64 -20.79
C VAL A 380 10.06 -20.26 -21.85
N GLY A 381 9.32 -19.16 -21.64
CA GLY A 381 8.35 -18.64 -22.61
C GLY A 381 8.96 -18.08 -23.89
N ARG A 382 10.28 -17.82 -23.91
CA ARG A 382 11.03 -17.41 -25.10
C ARG A 382 11.61 -18.57 -25.90
N ARG A 383 11.57 -19.81 -25.41
CA ARG A 383 11.96 -20.95 -26.24
C ARG A 383 10.88 -21.16 -27.30
N PRO A 384 11.18 -21.00 -28.60
CA PRO A 384 10.23 -21.31 -29.65
C PRO A 384 9.84 -22.77 -29.49
N TRP A 385 8.55 -23.03 -29.36
CA TRP A 385 7.99 -24.36 -29.26
C TRP A 385 8.16 -25.04 -30.62
N HIS A 386 9.37 -25.55 -30.87
CA HIS A 386 9.63 -26.39 -32.02
C HIS A 386 8.95 -27.72 -31.74
N SER A 387 7.80 -27.91 -32.36
CA SER A 387 7.12 -29.19 -32.48
C SER A 387 8.01 -30.10 -33.32
N GLU A 388 8.83 -30.92 -32.68
CA GLU A 388 9.51 -32.04 -33.35
C GLU A 388 8.52 -33.20 -33.51
N ASP A 389 7.80 -33.16 -34.61
CA ASP A 389 7.36 -34.39 -35.29
C ASP A 389 8.55 -34.90 -36.11
N THR A 390 9.36 -35.82 -35.57
CA THR A 390 10.20 -36.67 -36.43
C THR A 390 10.41 -38.07 -35.85
N LEU A 391 9.71 -39.03 -36.45
CA LEU A 391 9.96 -40.46 -36.38
C LEU A 391 11.22 -40.83 -37.19
N ALA A 392 11.95 -41.85 -36.69
CA ALA A 392 13.05 -42.60 -37.31
C ALA A 392 14.37 -41.80 -37.47
N GLU A 393 15.55 -42.29 -37.11
CA GLU A 393 16.18 -43.51 -37.61
C GLU A 393 17.46 -43.82 -36.81
N SER A 394 17.78 -45.11 -36.66
CA SER A 394 19.00 -45.61 -36.02
C SER A 394 20.25 -45.31 -36.83
N ARG A 395 21.32 -44.78 -36.22
CA ARG A 395 22.71 -45.09 -36.63
C ARG A 395 23.73 -44.79 -35.55
N GLU A 396 24.51 -45.81 -35.21
CA GLU A 396 25.78 -45.71 -34.47
C GLU A 396 26.78 -44.80 -35.19
N GLU A 397 27.54 -43.98 -34.44
CA GLU A 397 29.01 -43.90 -34.51
C GLU A 397 29.55 -42.84 -33.53
N MET A 398 30.44 -43.28 -32.64
CA MET A 398 31.49 -42.49 -31.97
C MET A 398 32.68 -42.31 -32.94
N PRO A 399 33.78 -41.55 -32.64
CA PRO A 399 34.02 -40.41 -31.74
C PRO A 399 34.96 -39.30 -32.31
N LYS A 400 35.24 -38.28 -31.47
CA LYS A 400 36.39 -37.32 -31.46
C LYS A 400 36.41 -36.16 -32.49
N THR A 401 36.62 -34.92 -32.02
CA THR A 401 37.94 -34.26 -31.84
C THR A 401 37.77 -32.73 -31.68
N ASP A 402 38.41 -32.20 -30.63
CA ASP A 402 39.03 -30.89 -30.37
C ASP A 402 38.74 -29.63 -31.22
N GLY A 403 38.62 -28.50 -30.50
CA GLY A 403 38.76 -27.13 -31.03
C GLY A 403 38.17 -26.09 -30.06
N ASN A 404 38.82 -25.79 -28.95
CA ASN A 404 39.71 -24.62 -28.75
C ASN A 404 39.04 -23.24 -28.90
N GLY A 405 38.80 -22.55 -27.77
CA GLY A 405 38.38 -21.15 -27.70
C GLY A 405 38.51 -20.57 -26.28
N GLY A 406 39.52 -19.71 -26.09
CA GLY A 406 40.05 -19.06 -24.87
C GLY A 406 39.09 -18.68 -23.74
N LEU A 407 39.44 -18.95 -22.47
CA LEU A 407 40.39 -18.23 -21.59
C LEU A 407 39.81 -16.94 -20.96
N VAL A 408 39.03 -17.11 -19.89
CA VAL A 408 39.12 -16.25 -18.71
C VAL A 408 39.50 -17.19 -17.56
N GLN A 409 40.71 -16.96 -17.05
CA GLN A 409 41.46 -17.89 -16.21
C GLN A 409 40.99 -17.73 -14.76
N ASP A 410 40.29 -18.75 -14.27
CA ASP A 410 39.78 -18.84 -12.90
C ASP A 410 40.94 -19.19 -11.96
N GLU A 411 41.44 -18.19 -11.22
CA GLU A 411 42.51 -18.32 -10.22
C GLU A 411 42.24 -19.45 -9.21
N ASN A 412 40.96 -19.76 -8.97
CA ASN A 412 40.52 -20.82 -8.06
C ASN A 412 40.86 -22.23 -8.58
N ALA A 413 40.92 -22.42 -9.90
CA ALA A 413 41.23 -23.72 -10.48
C ALA A 413 42.70 -24.13 -10.25
N HIS A 414 43.60 -23.15 -10.09
CA HIS A 414 45.01 -23.41 -9.83
C HIS A 414 45.26 -23.82 -8.38
N ILE A 415 44.53 -23.24 -7.43
CA ILE A 415 44.56 -23.60 -6.00
C ILE A 415 44.06 -25.03 -5.80
N TYR A 416 42.95 -25.38 -6.45
CA TYR A 416 42.36 -26.72 -6.34
C TYR A 416 43.24 -27.81 -6.97
N ARG A 417 43.94 -27.52 -8.07
CA ARG A 417 44.93 -28.45 -8.66
C ARG A 417 46.13 -28.69 -7.74
N ARG A 418 46.59 -27.67 -7.04
CA ARG A 418 47.71 -27.76 -6.09
C ARG A 418 47.34 -28.62 -4.87
N PHE A 419 46.10 -28.48 -4.39
CA PHE A 419 45.54 -29.34 -3.35
C PHE A 419 45.48 -30.82 -3.77
N LEU A 420 45.03 -31.11 -5.00
CA LEU A 420 44.96 -32.48 -5.51
C LEU A 420 46.34 -33.11 -5.78
N ALA A 421 47.38 -32.30 -5.97
CA ALA A 421 48.75 -32.77 -6.17
C ALA A 421 49.46 -33.17 -4.86
N GLY A 422 48.86 -32.89 -3.69
CA GLY A 422 49.42 -33.24 -2.39
C GLY A 422 50.60 -32.35 -1.95
N ASP A 423 50.80 -31.19 -2.59
CA ASP A 423 51.77 -30.21 -2.12
C ASP A 423 51.34 -29.67 -0.75
N THR A 424 52.27 -29.66 0.21
CA THR A 424 52.01 -29.13 1.56
C THR A 424 51.87 -27.61 1.50
N MET A 425 50.64 -27.10 1.61
CA MET A 425 50.39 -25.68 1.85
C MET A 425 50.80 -25.34 3.28
N SER A 426 51.79 -24.45 3.43
CA SER A 426 52.18 -23.85 4.70
C SER A 426 51.46 -22.51 4.82
N ASP A 427 50.74 -22.32 5.93
CA ASP A 427 49.86 -21.17 6.20
C ASP A 427 50.63 -19.86 6.55
N ASP A 428 51.96 -19.85 6.47
CA ASP A 428 52.81 -18.77 7.02
C ASP A 428 53.35 -17.78 5.97
N GLU A 429 52.89 -17.83 4.71
CA GLU A 429 53.30 -16.86 3.68
C GLU A 429 52.25 -15.74 3.53
N GLY A 430 52.22 -14.80 4.48
CA GLY A 430 51.25 -13.69 4.41
C GLY A 430 51.40 -12.51 5.36
N GLU A 431 52.52 -12.37 6.09
CA GLU A 431 52.83 -11.13 6.82
C GLU A 431 54.22 -10.63 6.41
N GLY A 432 54.22 -9.71 5.44
CA GLY A 432 55.40 -8.98 5.00
C GLY A 432 54.98 -7.58 4.57
N ASP A 433 55.19 -6.64 5.49
CA ASP A 433 55.58 -5.23 5.28
C ASP A 433 55.10 -4.51 4.01
N GLU A 434 54.35 -3.41 4.17
CA GLU A 434 54.91 -2.06 3.94
C GLU A 434 53.85 -0.94 4.05
N TRP A 435 54.28 0.08 4.79
CA TRP A 435 53.92 1.49 4.90
C TRP A 435 53.12 2.18 3.80
#